data_AF-A0A7S2FH27-F1
#
_entry.id   AF-A0A7S2FH27-F1
#
_cell.length_a   1.000
_cell.length_b   1.000
_cell.length_c   1.000
_cell.angle_alpha   90.00
_cell.angle_beta   90.00
_cell.angle_gamma   90.00
#
_symmetry.space_group_name_H-M   'P 1'
#
loop_
_entity.id
_entity.type
_entity.pdbx_description
1 polymer ?
#
loop_
_entity_poly.entity_id
_entity_poly.type
_entity_poly.pdbx_seq_one_letter_code
_entity_poly.pdbx_strand_id
1 'polypeptide(L)'
;VLLMIGGGRALGSGFAQSGLDMALGSLFYDLVRGDNPVLKSFCASVVSAMAAHLVTPTIAAAVLLPVFACASMISLNHPMELMLPATLACSFAFMLPFSSAPGIIAFAKSRDMYRPLRIRDFVLSGGPLLVCSIAVSTFLGWQLGKLCFQADEPYPEWACRENQAAACKWVYVPGVIRGHYVESQACMYLDESNDTLCRIWNGTKLTAPTGVDMDHW
;
A
#
# COMPACT_ATOMS: atom_id res chain seq x y z
N VAL A 1 10.28 17.87 -11.02
CA VAL A 1 9.42 17.50 -9.86
C VAL A 1 7.94 17.52 -10.22
N LEU A 2 7.40 18.63 -10.74
CA LEU A 2 5.98 18.72 -11.14
C LEU A 2 5.55 17.62 -12.14
N LEU A 3 6.34 17.39 -13.20
CA LEU A 3 6.11 16.28 -14.14
C LEU A 3 6.11 14.90 -13.47
N MET A 4 6.92 14.71 -12.43
CA MET A 4 7.03 13.43 -11.72
C MET A 4 5.84 13.19 -10.79
N ILE A 5 5.36 14.25 -10.13
CA ILE A 5 4.13 14.21 -9.32
C ILE A 5 2.92 13.95 -10.21
N GLY A 6 2.82 14.67 -11.34
CA GLY A 6 1.75 14.46 -12.33
C GLY A 6 1.80 13.07 -12.95
N GLY A 7 2.98 12.60 -13.35
CA GLY A 7 3.18 11.25 -13.90
C GLY A 7 2.84 10.14 -12.91
N GLY A 8 3.16 10.30 -11.62
CA GLY A 8 2.77 9.36 -10.56
C GLY A 8 1.26 9.24 -10.41
N ARG A 9 0.54 10.38 -10.40
CA ARG A 9 -0.94 10.38 -10.36
C ARG A 9 -1.55 9.79 -11.62
N ALA A 10 -1.00 10.12 -12.79
CA ALA A 10 -1.44 9.56 -14.07
C ALA A 10 -1.26 8.03 -14.13
N LEU A 11 -0.12 7.52 -13.64
CA LEU A 11 0.13 6.08 -13.49
C LEU A 11 -0.86 5.42 -12.52
N GLY A 12 -1.11 6.04 -11.36
CA GLY A 12 -2.13 5.56 -10.42
C GLY A 12 -3.51 5.46 -11.05
N SER A 13 -3.95 6.49 -11.79
CA SER A 13 -5.23 6.44 -12.52
C SER A 13 -5.24 5.39 -13.64
N GLY A 14 -4.10 5.14 -14.28
CA GLY A 14 -3.96 4.10 -15.30
C GLY A 14 -4.06 2.69 -14.72
N PHE A 15 -3.54 2.47 -13.51
CA PHE A 15 -3.69 1.18 -12.80
C PHE A 15 -5.15 0.91 -12.44
N ALA A 16 -5.83 1.91 -11.91
CA ALA A 16 -7.27 1.86 -11.65
C ALA A 16 -8.10 1.55 -12.91
N GLN A 17 -7.82 2.22 -14.04
CA GLN A 17 -8.55 1.99 -15.29
C GLN A 17 -8.23 0.64 -15.95
N SER A 18 -7.06 0.06 -15.67
CA SER A 18 -6.66 -1.24 -16.22
C SER A 18 -7.01 -2.43 -15.34
N GLY A 19 -7.50 -2.19 -14.11
CA GLY A 19 -7.78 -3.23 -13.11
C GLY A 19 -6.51 -3.95 -12.60
N LEU A 20 -5.33 -3.42 -12.89
CA LEU A 20 -4.05 -4.05 -12.53
C LEU A 20 -3.80 -4.00 -11.02
N ASP A 21 -4.29 -2.96 -10.36
CA ASP A 21 -4.27 -2.79 -8.91
C ASP A 21 -5.09 -3.88 -8.19
N MET A 22 -6.27 -4.24 -8.70
CA MET A 22 -7.05 -5.37 -8.20
C MET A 22 -6.34 -6.71 -8.41
N ALA A 23 -5.78 -6.94 -9.60
CA ALA A 23 -5.06 -8.18 -9.91
C ALA A 23 -3.79 -8.36 -9.04
N LEU A 24 -3.04 -7.28 -8.80
CA LEU A 24 -1.88 -7.29 -7.91
C LEU A 24 -2.30 -7.44 -6.44
N GLY A 25 -3.41 -6.80 -6.05
CA GLY A 25 -3.96 -6.90 -4.70
C GLY A 25 -4.44 -8.31 -4.37
N SER A 26 -5.09 -9.01 -5.30
CA SER A 26 -5.52 -10.39 -5.12
C SER A 26 -4.33 -11.36 -5.08
N LEU A 27 -3.32 -11.15 -5.92
CA LEU A 27 -2.07 -11.92 -5.86
C LEU A 27 -1.37 -11.73 -4.51
N PHE A 28 -1.33 -10.49 -4.00
CA PHE A 28 -0.75 -10.20 -2.68
C PHE A 28 -1.55 -10.86 -1.56
N TYR A 29 -2.88 -10.83 -1.63
CA TYR A 29 -3.76 -11.53 -0.70
C TYR A 29 -3.52 -13.05 -0.69
N ASP A 30 -3.40 -13.66 -1.86
CA ASP A 30 -3.12 -15.10 -1.98
C ASP A 30 -1.73 -15.46 -1.44
N LEU A 31 -0.74 -14.58 -1.64
CA LEU A 31 0.62 -14.75 -1.12
C LEU A 31 0.64 -14.65 0.41
N VAL A 32 -0.15 -13.73 0.98
CA VAL A 32 -0.25 -13.52 2.43
C VAL A 32 -1.51 -14.20 2.97
N ARG A 33 -1.59 -15.52 2.76
CA ARG A 33 -2.61 -16.37 3.35
C ARG A 33 -2.43 -16.44 4.87
N GLY A 34 -3.19 -15.63 5.59
CA GLY A 34 -3.24 -15.65 7.05
C GLY A 34 -3.54 -14.29 7.64
N ASP A 35 -4.23 -14.26 8.77
CA ASP A 35 -4.69 -13.02 9.38
C ASP A 35 -3.65 -12.36 10.29
N ASN A 36 -2.35 -12.66 10.08
CA ASN A 36 -1.28 -12.07 10.86
C ASN A 36 -0.89 -10.69 10.29
N PRO A 37 -1.23 -9.58 10.96
CA PRO A 37 -0.94 -8.23 10.45
C PRO A 37 0.57 -7.97 10.30
N VAL A 38 1.40 -8.58 11.15
CA VAL A 38 2.86 -8.42 11.10
C VAL A 38 3.44 -9.00 9.81
N LEU A 39 2.92 -10.15 9.36
CA LEU A 39 3.36 -10.78 8.12
C LEU A 39 2.95 -9.94 6.90
N LYS A 40 1.72 -9.40 6.89
CA LYS A 40 1.23 -8.48 5.86
C LYS A 40 2.12 -7.25 5.73
N SER A 41 2.43 -6.57 6.85
CA SER A 41 3.32 -5.40 6.85
C SER A 41 4.76 -5.75 6.44
N PHE A 42 5.28 -6.89 6.87
CA PHE A 42 6.61 -7.36 6.46
C PHE A 42 6.68 -7.59 4.94
N CYS A 43 5.74 -8.37 4.38
CA CYS A 43 5.68 -8.60 2.93
C CYS A 43 5.55 -7.30 2.13
N ALA A 44 4.68 -6.37 2.57
CA ALA A 44 4.53 -5.06 1.94
C ALA A 44 5.83 -4.25 1.96
N SER A 45 6.56 -4.26 3.09
CA SER A 45 7.84 -3.57 3.22
C SER A 45 8.95 -4.18 2.33
N VAL A 46 8.96 -5.51 2.15
CA VAL A 46 9.92 -6.19 1.27
C VAL A 46 9.66 -5.85 -0.20
N VAL A 47 8.40 -5.95 -0.64
CA VAL A 47 8.01 -5.65 -2.04
C VAL A 47 8.32 -4.19 -2.38
N SER A 48 7.98 -3.27 -1.48
CA SER A 48 8.25 -1.85 -1.67
C SER A 48 9.74 -1.51 -1.68
N ALA A 49 10.52 -2.09 -0.77
CA ALA A 49 11.98 -1.90 -0.77
C ALA A 49 12.63 -2.46 -2.05
N MET A 50 12.16 -3.59 -2.58
CA MET A 50 12.65 -4.14 -3.85
C MET A 50 12.28 -3.27 -5.05
N ALA A 51 11.05 -2.78 -5.12
CA ALA A 51 10.63 -1.86 -6.18
C ALA A 51 11.45 -0.55 -6.16
N ALA A 52 11.74 -0.03 -4.98
CA ALA A 52 12.56 1.18 -4.80
C ALA A 52 14.05 0.99 -5.16
N HIS A 53 14.51 -0.23 -5.40
CA HIS A 53 15.83 -0.47 -5.99
C HIS A 53 15.86 -0.27 -7.50
N LEU A 54 14.73 -0.46 -8.18
CA LEU A 54 14.59 -0.36 -9.63
C LEU A 54 14.22 1.07 -10.07
N VAL A 55 13.48 1.78 -9.22
CA VAL A 55 12.96 3.12 -9.50
C VAL A 55 13.23 4.03 -8.31
N THR A 56 13.19 5.35 -8.49
CA THR A 56 13.37 6.29 -7.37
C THR A 56 12.31 6.07 -6.28
N PRO A 57 12.65 6.22 -4.99
CA PRO A 57 11.73 6.02 -3.86
C PRO A 57 10.39 6.73 -4.00
N THR A 58 10.39 7.96 -4.54
CA THR A 58 9.19 8.77 -4.74
C THR A 58 8.26 8.19 -5.81
N ILE A 59 8.82 7.71 -6.92
CA ILE A 59 8.02 7.08 -7.99
C ILE A 59 7.55 5.70 -7.51
N ALA A 60 8.41 4.93 -6.85
CA ALA A 60 8.06 3.63 -6.30
C ALA A 60 6.88 3.74 -5.32
N ALA A 61 6.90 4.74 -4.41
CA ALA A 61 5.79 5.02 -3.53
C ALA A 61 4.51 5.38 -4.30
N ALA A 62 4.57 6.30 -5.28
CA ALA A 62 3.41 6.72 -6.05
C ALA A 62 2.73 5.57 -6.82
N VAL A 63 3.51 4.59 -7.27
CA VAL A 63 3.04 3.40 -8.00
C VAL A 63 2.48 2.33 -7.06
N LEU A 64 3.11 2.12 -5.90
CA LEU A 64 2.74 1.04 -4.98
C LEU A 64 1.63 1.41 -3.99
N LEU A 65 1.52 2.68 -3.62
CA LEU A 65 0.45 3.17 -2.72
C LEU A 65 -0.96 2.76 -3.17
N PRO A 66 -1.39 2.97 -4.43
CA PRO A 66 -2.72 2.54 -4.88
C PRO A 66 -2.87 1.01 -4.87
N VAL A 67 -1.81 0.27 -5.18
CA VAL A 67 -1.82 -1.20 -5.14
C VAL A 67 -2.05 -1.72 -3.71
N PHE A 68 -1.34 -1.15 -2.73
CA PHE A 68 -1.54 -1.51 -1.33
C PHE A 68 -2.89 -1.05 -0.78
N ALA A 69 -3.43 0.07 -1.28
CA ALA A 69 -4.79 0.50 -0.95
C ALA A 69 -5.81 -0.53 -1.43
N CYS A 70 -5.72 -1.00 -2.69
CA CYS A 70 -6.57 -2.07 -3.21
C CYS A 70 -6.38 -3.41 -2.49
N ALA A 71 -5.13 -3.78 -2.17
CA ALA A 71 -4.84 -4.98 -1.38
C ALA A 71 -5.47 -4.92 0.03
N SER A 72 -5.49 -3.74 0.65
CA SER A 72 -6.12 -3.54 1.97
C SER A 72 -7.64 -3.69 1.93
N MET A 73 -8.28 -3.27 0.83
CA MET A 73 -9.71 -3.48 0.57
C MET A 73 -10.01 -4.97 0.46
N ILE A 74 -9.28 -5.70 -0.38
CA ILE A 74 -9.47 -7.15 -0.57
C ILE A 74 -9.29 -7.91 0.74
N SER A 75 -8.30 -7.49 1.54
CA SER A 75 -7.95 -8.15 2.81
C SER A 75 -8.84 -7.76 3.98
N LEU A 76 -9.78 -6.80 3.82
CA LEU A 76 -10.53 -6.19 4.93
C LEU A 76 -9.58 -5.76 6.08
N ASN A 77 -8.49 -5.05 5.72
CA ASN A 77 -7.52 -4.50 6.66
C ASN A 77 -7.43 -2.98 6.54
N HIS A 78 -7.05 -2.30 7.62
CA HIS A 78 -6.91 -0.85 7.59
C HIS A 78 -5.76 -0.44 6.64
N PRO A 79 -5.97 0.48 5.67
CA PRO A 79 -5.02 0.78 4.60
C PRO A 79 -3.67 1.31 5.12
N MET A 80 -3.71 2.07 6.22
CA MET A 80 -2.50 2.64 6.84
C MET A 80 -1.55 1.56 7.35
N GLU A 81 -2.03 0.36 7.73
CA GLU A 81 -1.16 -0.72 8.21
C GLU A 81 -0.22 -1.27 7.13
N LEU A 82 -0.58 -1.13 5.85
CA LEU A 82 0.22 -1.58 4.72
C LEU A 82 0.97 -0.41 4.06
N MET A 83 0.30 0.72 3.87
CA MET A 83 0.87 1.87 3.15
C MET A 83 2.00 2.55 3.94
N LEU A 84 1.88 2.62 5.27
CA LEU A 84 2.86 3.28 6.14
C LEU A 84 4.21 2.54 6.20
N PRO A 85 4.27 1.23 6.50
CA PRO A 85 5.54 0.51 6.43
C PRO A 85 6.10 0.43 5.00
N ALA A 86 5.25 0.39 3.97
CA ALA A 86 5.70 0.36 2.58
C ALA A 86 6.39 1.67 2.14
N THR A 87 5.82 2.83 2.51
CA THR A 87 6.40 4.14 2.19
C THR A 87 7.72 4.39 2.92
N LEU A 88 7.81 3.97 4.19
CA LEU A 88 9.06 3.99 4.93
C LEU A 88 10.10 3.11 4.26
N ALA A 89 9.75 1.87 3.91
CA ALA A 89 10.64 0.93 3.26
C ALA A 89 11.14 1.44 1.88
N CYS A 90 10.28 2.07 1.07
CA CYS A 90 10.67 2.73 -0.17
C CYS A 90 11.79 3.77 0.03
N SER A 91 11.75 4.50 1.16
CA SER A 91 12.69 5.59 1.45
C SER A 91 14.10 5.10 1.82
N PHE A 92 14.25 3.84 2.21
CA PHE A 92 15.51 3.25 2.71
C PHE A 92 16.16 2.26 1.74
N ALA A 93 15.94 2.41 0.43
CA ALA A 93 16.53 1.57 -0.61
C ALA A 93 17.99 1.95 -0.92
N PHE A 94 18.95 1.39 -0.17
CA PHE A 94 20.38 1.73 -0.29
C PHE A 94 21.26 0.63 -0.90
N MET A 95 20.71 -0.49 -1.36
CA MET A 95 21.49 -1.65 -1.80
C MET A 95 22.16 -1.46 -3.17
N LEU A 96 21.58 -0.65 -4.06
CA LEU A 96 22.08 -0.40 -5.41
C LEU A 96 22.48 1.06 -5.59
N PRO A 97 23.60 1.34 -6.29
CA PRO A 97 24.06 2.71 -6.52
C PRO A 97 23.05 3.52 -7.35
N PHE A 98 22.22 2.87 -8.17
CA PHE A 98 21.23 3.51 -9.05
C PHE A 98 19.95 3.98 -8.34
N SER A 99 19.66 3.47 -7.14
CA SER A 99 18.39 3.75 -6.47
C SER A 99 18.27 5.22 -6.04
N SER A 100 19.38 5.90 -5.79
CA SER A 100 19.41 7.26 -5.25
C SER A 100 20.45 8.14 -5.93
N ALA A 101 20.10 9.40 -6.21
CA ALA A 101 21.00 10.37 -6.85
C ALA A 101 22.36 10.52 -6.14
N PRO A 102 22.41 10.61 -4.79
CA PRO A 102 23.69 10.62 -4.05
C PRO A 102 24.52 9.36 -4.28
N GLY A 103 23.88 8.18 -4.36
CA GLY A 103 24.55 6.90 -4.61
C GLY A 103 25.19 6.85 -6.00
N ILE A 104 24.47 7.36 -7.02
CA ILE A 104 24.98 7.47 -8.39
C ILE A 104 26.17 8.43 -8.43
N ILE A 105 26.06 9.61 -7.81
CA ILE A 105 27.13 10.62 -7.81
C ILE A 105 28.38 10.08 -7.10
N ALA A 106 28.22 9.40 -5.96
CA ALA A 106 29.32 8.77 -5.25
C ALA A 106 29.99 7.67 -6.09
N PHE A 107 29.20 6.82 -6.76
CA PHE A 107 29.72 5.79 -7.66
C PHE A 107 30.44 6.39 -8.88
N ALA A 108 29.89 7.44 -9.49
CA ALA A 108 30.51 8.13 -10.62
C ALA A 108 31.86 8.75 -10.23
N LYS A 109 31.91 9.49 -9.12
CA LYS A 109 33.14 10.13 -8.61
C LYS A 109 34.19 9.11 -8.16
N SER A 110 33.77 7.93 -7.70
CA SER A 110 34.69 6.88 -7.27
C SER A 110 35.59 6.36 -8.39
N ARG A 111 35.18 6.51 -9.66
CA ARG A 111 36.00 6.08 -10.81
C ARG A 111 37.31 6.84 -10.94
N ASP A 112 37.36 8.07 -10.44
CA ASP A 112 38.56 8.91 -10.48
C ASP A 112 39.42 8.76 -9.20
N MET A 113 38.97 7.93 -8.24
CA MET A 113 39.64 7.73 -6.95
C MET A 113 40.58 6.53 -6.98
N TYR A 114 41.57 6.50 -6.07
CA TYR A 114 42.58 5.42 -5.97
C TYR A 114 41.97 4.00 -5.83
N ARG A 115 40.76 3.89 -5.25
CA ARG A 115 39.96 2.66 -5.23
C ARG A 115 38.59 2.92 -5.86
N PRO A 116 38.30 2.42 -7.08
CA PRO A 116 36.98 2.53 -7.66
C PRO A 116 36.00 1.65 -6.88
N LEU A 117 34.84 2.22 -6.49
CA LEU A 117 33.81 1.45 -5.82
C LEU A 117 33.22 0.45 -6.81
N ARG A 118 33.07 -0.80 -6.39
CA ARG A 118 32.38 -1.83 -7.14
C ARG A 118 30.94 -1.94 -6.66
N ILE A 119 30.07 -2.46 -7.51
CA ILE A 119 28.67 -2.76 -7.14
C ILE A 119 28.62 -3.68 -5.91
N ARG A 120 29.61 -4.57 -5.74
CA ARG A 120 29.72 -5.44 -4.57
C ARG A 120 29.89 -4.67 -3.26
N ASP A 121 30.62 -3.56 -3.26
CA ASP A 121 30.84 -2.76 -2.04
C ASP A 121 29.55 -2.06 -1.60
N PHE A 122 28.73 -1.64 -2.57
CA PHE A 122 27.38 -1.12 -2.33
C PHE A 122 26.43 -2.19 -1.80
N VAL A 123 26.45 -3.40 -2.34
CA VAL A 123 25.58 -4.48 -1.85
C VAL A 123 26.01 -4.95 -0.44
N LEU A 124 27.31 -5.03 -0.17
CA LEU A 124 27.84 -5.42 1.14
C LEU A 124 27.52 -4.40 2.24
N SER A 125 27.56 -3.11 1.92
CA SER A 125 27.21 -2.04 2.87
C SER A 125 25.71 -1.79 2.95
N GLY A 126 25.02 -1.77 1.81
CA GLY A 126 23.59 -1.48 1.70
C GLY A 126 22.68 -2.66 2.03
N GLY A 127 23.13 -3.91 1.87
CA GLY A 127 22.39 -5.12 2.22
C GLY A 127 21.97 -5.19 3.69
N PRO A 128 22.87 -5.04 4.68
CA PRO A 128 22.48 -5.01 6.08
C PRO A 128 21.59 -3.80 6.41
N LEU A 129 21.85 -2.63 5.81
CA LEU A 129 20.99 -1.44 5.96
C LEU A 129 19.56 -1.70 5.48
N LEU A 130 19.39 -2.44 4.39
CA LEU A 130 18.10 -2.86 3.85
C LEU A 130 17.36 -3.80 4.82
N VAL A 131 18.06 -4.79 5.38
CA VAL A 131 17.44 -5.71 6.35
C VAL A 131 17.02 -4.95 7.61
N CYS A 132 17.87 -4.04 8.10
CA CYS A 132 17.54 -3.15 9.20
C CYS A 132 16.34 -2.25 8.87
N SER A 133 16.26 -1.68 7.67
CA SER A 133 15.16 -0.80 7.28
C SER A 133 13.84 -1.55 7.16
N ILE A 134 13.84 -2.78 6.64
CA ILE A 134 12.65 -3.64 6.61
C ILE A 134 12.19 -3.97 8.03
N ALA A 135 13.11 -4.34 8.92
CA ALA A 135 12.79 -4.64 10.32
C ALA A 135 12.23 -3.41 11.04
N VAL A 136 12.86 -2.24 10.88
CA VAL A 136 12.40 -0.97 11.47
C VAL A 136 11.05 -0.58 10.89
N SER A 137 10.83 -0.68 9.58
CA SER A 137 9.55 -0.33 8.93
C SER A 137 8.42 -1.23 9.42
N THR A 138 8.67 -2.53 9.56
CA THR A 138 7.69 -3.48 10.11
C THR A 138 7.39 -3.18 11.58
N PHE A 139 8.43 -2.91 12.39
CA PHE A 139 8.28 -2.56 13.80
C PHE A 139 7.51 -1.25 13.99
N LEU A 140 7.86 -0.22 13.22
CA LEU A 140 7.20 1.07 13.26
C LEU A 140 5.76 0.99 12.74
N GLY A 141 5.50 0.19 11.71
CA GLY A 141 4.15 -0.10 11.23
C GLY A 141 3.28 -0.75 12.30
N TRP A 142 3.83 -1.72 13.05
CA TRP A 142 3.12 -2.37 14.15
C TRP A 142 2.86 -1.43 15.34
N GLN A 143 3.84 -0.58 15.70
CA GLN A 143 3.70 0.40 16.77
C GLN A 143 2.74 1.53 16.40
N LEU A 144 2.94 2.18 15.24
CA LEU A 144 2.12 3.30 14.77
C LEU A 144 0.71 2.87 14.37
N GLY A 145 0.53 1.64 13.86
CA GLY A 145 -0.79 1.07 13.60
C GLY A 145 -1.64 0.98 14.87
N LYS A 146 -1.02 0.63 16.01
CA LYS A 146 -1.71 0.59 17.31
C LYS A 146 -1.85 1.97 17.96
N LEU A 147 -0.80 2.80 17.90
CA LEU A 147 -0.71 4.07 18.65
C LEU A 147 -1.35 5.28 17.95
N CYS A 148 -1.22 5.40 16.63
CA CYS A 148 -1.64 6.59 15.90
C CYS A 148 -2.93 6.41 15.09
N PHE A 149 -3.18 5.21 14.56
CA PHE A 149 -4.33 4.97 13.67
C PHE A 149 -5.43 4.11 14.30
N GLN A 150 -5.28 3.71 15.57
CA GLN A 150 -6.20 2.82 16.25
C GLN A 150 -6.67 1.72 15.29
N ALA A 151 -5.78 0.87 14.78
CA ALA A 151 -6.10 -0.11 13.73
C ALA A 151 -7.19 -1.16 14.11
N ASP A 152 -7.81 -1.02 15.28
CA ASP A 152 -9.06 -1.65 15.69
C ASP A 152 -10.32 -0.91 15.17
N GLU A 153 -10.19 0.33 14.71
CA GLU A 153 -11.26 1.13 14.14
C GLU A 153 -11.67 0.67 12.73
N PRO A 154 -12.96 0.79 12.38
CA PRO A 154 -13.49 0.38 11.08
C PRO A 154 -12.84 1.16 9.92
N TYR A 155 -12.82 0.55 8.74
CA TYR A 155 -12.25 1.14 7.52
C TYR A 155 -12.77 2.56 7.29
N PRO A 156 -11.91 3.57 7.14
CA PRO A 156 -12.35 4.95 7.17
C PRO A 156 -13.01 5.38 5.86
N GLU A 157 -14.01 6.27 5.96
CA GLU A 157 -14.80 6.73 4.81
C GLU A 157 -13.94 7.39 3.72
N TRP A 158 -12.91 8.15 4.11
CA TRP A 158 -12.01 8.83 3.16
C TRP A 158 -11.28 7.86 2.24
N ALA A 159 -10.90 6.68 2.74
CA ALA A 159 -10.18 5.67 1.95
C ALA A 159 -11.10 4.98 0.94
N CYS A 160 -12.41 4.91 1.23
CA CYS A 160 -13.41 4.41 0.27
C CYS A 160 -13.68 5.46 -0.81
N ARG A 161 -13.69 6.75 -0.45
CA ARG A 161 -13.96 7.86 -1.36
C ARG A 161 -12.83 8.09 -2.37
N GLU A 162 -11.56 7.94 -1.96
CA GLU A 162 -10.42 8.20 -2.85
C GLU A 162 -10.10 7.01 -3.78
N ASN A 163 -10.39 5.77 -3.35
CA ASN A 163 -10.26 4.56 -4.18
C ASN A 163 -11.49 4.35 -5.09
N GLN A 164 -12.09 5.42 -5.61
CA GLN A 164 -13.28 5.43 -6.47
C GLN A 164 -13.16 4.63 -7.79
N ALA A 165 -12.06 3.91 -7.99
CA ALA A 165 -11.93 2.85 -8.97
C ALA A 165 -12.72 1.61 -8.53
N ALA A 166 -14.01 1.58 -8.86
CA ALA A 166 -14.90 0.42 -8.96
C ALA A 166 -15.15 -0.48 -7.72
N ALA A 167 -14.39 -0.38 -6.63
CA ALA A 167 -14.37 -1.44 -5.62
C ALA A 167 -15.13 -1.13 -4.31
N CYS A 168 -15.36 0.13 -3.95
CA CYS A 168 -15.86 0.50 -2.63
C CYS A 168 -16.96 1.57 -2.70
N LYS A 169 -18.11 1.29 -2.09
CA LYS A 169 -19.22 2.23 -1.88
C LYS A 169 -19.50 2.35 -0.38
N TRP A 170 -19.72 3.55 0.12
CA TRP A 170 -20.12 3.74 1.52
C TRP A 170 -21.63 3.49 1.67
N VAL A 171 -22.03 2.62 2.60
CA VAL A 171 -23.44 2.26 2.80
C VAL A 171 -23.79 2.32 4.29
N TYR A 172 -24.98 2.85 4.58
CA TYR A 172 -25.55 2.90 5.92
C TYR A 172 -26.09 1.53 6.34
N VAL A 173 -25.21 0.69 6.88
CA VAL A 173 -25.58 -0.61 7.48
C VAL A 173 -25.07 -0.61 8.93
N PRO A 174 -25.96 -0.47 9.93
CA PRO A 174 -25.54 -0.51 11.32
C PRO A 174 -25.04 -1.91 11.69
N GLY A 175 -23.91 -1.98 12.38
CA GLY A 175 -23.34 -3.26 12.83
C GLY A 175 -22.13 -3.11 13.74
N VAL A 176 -21.69 -4.23 14.32
CA VAL A 176 -20.51 -4.28 15.18
C VAL A 176 -19.32 -4.82 14.38
N ILE A 177 -18.28 -4.01 14.23
CA ILE A 177 -17.01 -4.39 13.60
C ILE A 177 -15.94 -4.40 14.67
N ARG A 178 -15.28 -5.54 14.90
CA ARG A 178 -14.18 -5.69 15.88
C ARG A 178 -14.51 -5.12 17.28
N GLY A 179 -15.77 -5.19 17.70
CA GLY A 179 -16.23 -4.70 19.01
C GLY A 179 -16.67 -3.23 19.06
N HIS A 180 -16.52 -2.48 17.96
CA HIS A 180 -17.00 -1.11 17.82
C HIS A 180 -18.34 -1.09 17.07
N TYR A 181 -19.33 -0.36 17.60
CA TYR A 181 -20.61 -0.13 16.93
C TYR A 181 -20.43 0.96 15.88
N VAL A 182 -20.82 0.67 14.63
CA VAL A 182 -20.66 1.59 13.51
C VAL A 182 -21.99 1.68 12.79
N GLU A 183 -22.47 2.91 12.56
CA GLU A 183 -23.74 3.19 11.87
C GLU A 183 -23.62 3.06 10.34
N SER A 184 -22.41 3.22 9.80
CA SER A 184 -22.11 3.12 8.38
C SER A 184 -20.84 2.32 8.13
N GLN A 185 -20.79 1.62 6.99
CA GLN A 185 -19.72 0.68 6.67
C GLN A 185 -19.37 0.72 5.17
N ALA A 186 -18.12 0.40 4.85
CA ALA A 186 -17.69 0.18 3.47
C ALA A 186 -18.29 -1.12 2.89
N CYS A 187 -18.93 -0.98 1.73
CA CYS A 187 -19.49 -2.04 0.88
C CYS A 187 -18.50 -2.26 -0.27
N MET A 188 -17.82 -3.41 -0.29
CA MET A 188 -16.82 -3.72 -1.32
C MET A 188 -17.38 -4.65 -2.38
N TYR A 189 -17.37 -4.24 -3.65
CA TYR A 189 -17.88 -5.05 -4.75
C TYR A 189 -17.00 -6.29 -4.98
N LEU A 190 -17.65 -7.46 -5.10
CA LEU A 190 -16.98 -8.76 -5.27
C LEU A 190 -16.82 -9.17 -6.75
N ASP A 191 -17.55 -8.54 -7.67
CA ASP A 191 -17.62 -8.96 -9.06
C ASP A 191 -17.96 -7.76 -9.97
N GLU A 192 -17.09 -7.49 -10.94
CA GLU A 192 -17.21 -6.37 -11.90
C GLU A 192 -18.34 -6.59 -12.91
N SER A 193 -18.83 -7.84 -13.04
CA SER A 193 -19.88 -8.21 -13.98
C SER A 193 -21.31 -8.00 -13.45
N ASN A 194 -21.46 -7.81 -12.14
CA ASN A 194 -22.77 -7.81 -11.48
C ASN A 194 -22.72 -6.94 -10.21
N ASP A 195 -22.60 -5.61 -10.39
CA ASP A 195 -22.59 -4.46 -9.42
C ASP A 195 -23.66 -4.49 -8.29
N THR A 196 -24.33 -5.61 -8.13
CA THR A 196 -25.31 -5.93 -7.13
C THR A 196 -24.73 -6.65 -5.93
N LEU A 197 -23.51 -7.23 -5.94
CA LEU A 197 -22.98 -8.00 -4.79
C LEU A 197 -21.80 -7.31 -4.10
N CYS A 198 -22.04 -6.86 -2.87
CA CYS A 198 -21.05 -6.27 -1.99
C CYS A 198 -20.70 -7.18 -0.81
N ARG A 199 -19.45 -7.14 -0.37
CA ARG A 199 -19.00 -7.65 0.92
C ARG A 199 -18.81 -6.49 1.88
N ILE A 200 -19.47 -6.55 3.03
CA ILE A 200 -19.16 -5.65 4.16
C ILE A 200 -18.09 -6.27 5.06
N TRP A 201 -17.50 -5.45 5.91
CA TRP A 201 -16.37 -5.83 6.78
C TRP A 201 -16.66 -7.01 7.70
N ASN A 202 -17.93 -7.21 8.07
CA ASN A 202 -18.39 -8.37 8.86
C ASN A 202 -18.44 -9.69 8.05
N GLY A 203 -17.98 -9.68 6.79
CA GLY A 203 -17.95 -10.84 5.90
C GLY A 203 -19.29 -11.20 5.27
N THR A 204 -20.39 -10.57 5.70
CA THR A 204 -21.72 -10.75 5.10
C THR A 204 -21.75 -10.14 3.69
N LYS A 205 -22.32 -10.90 2.76
CA LYS A 205 -22.55 -10.44 1.38
C LYS A 205 -23.94 -9.82 1.33
N LEU A 206 -24.02 -8.56 0.93
CA LEU A 206 -25.26 -7.81 0.76
C LEU A 206 -25.45 -7.48 -0.71
N THR A 207 -26.71 -7.44 -1.14
CA THR A 207 -26.99 -6.85 -2.43
C THR A 207 -26.86 -5.33 -2.33
N ALA A 208 -25.92 -4.72 -3.05
CA ALA A 208 -25.67 -3.30 -3.00
C ALA A 208 -26.94 -2.52 -3.38
N PRO A 209 -27.36 -1.50 -2.60
CA PRO A 209 -28.52 -0.71 -2.95
C PRO A 209 -28.25 0.06 -4.25
N THR A 210 -29.04 -0.28 -5.27
CA THR A 210 -29.07 0.37 -6.58
C THR A 210 -29.75 1.73 -6.44
N GLY A 211 -29.00 2.73 -5.96
CA GLY A 211 -29.34 4.15 -6.03
C GLY A 211 -30.37 4.66 -5.01
N VAL A 212 -30.10 5.89 -4.53
CA VAL A 212 -30.95 6.78 -3.72
C VAL A 212 -31.15 6.26 -2.27
N ASP A 213 -30.57 6.84 -1.23
CA ASP A 213 -30.77 8.22 -0.75
C ASP A 213 -29.45 8.89 -0.30
N MET A 214 -29.19 10.07 -0.86
CA MET A 214 -28.22 11.06 -0.37
C MET A 214 -28.92 12.15 0.46
N ASP A 215 -30.14 11.92 0.93
CA ASP A 215 -30.88 12.88 1.72
C ASP A 215 -31.35 12.19 3.00
N HIS A 216 -30.66 12.43 4.12
CA HIS A 216 -31.26 12.82 5.39
C HIS A 216 -30.18 13.03 6.47
N TRP A 217 -29.93 14.33 6.71
CA TRP A 217 -29.22 15.02 7.81
C TRP A 217 -27.71 15.22 7.68
#